data_AF-A0A7C2WNU7-F1
#
_entry.id   AF-A0A7C2WNU7-F1
#
_cell.length_a   1.000
_cell.length_b   1.000
_cell.length_c   1.000
_cell.angle_alpha   90.00
_cell.angle_beta   90.00
_cell.angle_gamma   90.00
#
_symmetry.space_group_name_H-M   'P 1'
#
loop_
_entity.id
_entity.type
_entity.pdbx_description
1 polymer ?
#
loop_
_entity_poly.entity_id
_entity_poly.type
_entity_poly.pdbx_seq_one_letter_code
_entity_poly.pdbx_strand_id
1 'polypeptide(L)'
;MFAVPRASDVLYSYCGITCSFCKALLQGNCNGCDFHANSCEYAKCCLRRGLRCCLECKEFPCKLHEEGFVWSSEDIGTLNWKVYSEAFLRIFRKEK
;
A
#
# COMPACT_ATOMS: atom_id res chain seq x y z
N MET A 1 -8.70 2.65 -17.93
CA MET A 1 -7.34 2.07 -17.88
C MET A 1 -6.62 2.77 -16.73
N PHE A 2 -6.50 2.11 -15.58
CA PHE A 2 -5.82 2.68 -14.40
C PHE A 2 -4.32 2.40 -14.52
N ALA A 3 -3.48 3.37 -14.15
CA ALA A 3 -2.04 3.32 -14.32
C ALA A 3 -1.33 3.20 -12.98
N VAL A 4 -0.48 2.18 -12.85
CA VAL A 4 0.32 1.90 -11.66
C VAL A 4 1.19 3.12 -11.32
N PRO A 5 1.31 3.51 -10.04
CA PRO A 5 2.21 4.60 -9.65
C PRO A 5 3.68 4.33 -10.03
N ARG A 6 4.33 5.33 -10.65
CA ARG A 6 5.71 5.24 -11.16
C ARG A 6 6.54 6.48 -10.84
N ALA A 7 7.81 6.25 -10.51
CA ALA A 7 8.86 7.27 -10.42
C ALA A 7 9.98 6.83 -11.37
N SER A 8 10.09 7.48 -12.52
CA SER A 8 10.84 6.94 -13.67
C SER A 8 10.40 5.50 -13.98
N ASP A 9 11.34 4.56 -14.09
CA ASP A 9 11.05 3.15 -14.39
C ASP A 9 10.72 2.30 -13.15
N VAL A 10 10.65 2.92 -11.97
CA VAL A 10 10.37 2.22 -10.71
C VAL A 10 8.87 2.18 -10.45
N LEU A 11 8.32 0.96 -10.41
CA LEU A 11 6.96 0.68 -9.99
C LEU A 11 6.87 0.72 -8.46
N TYR A 12 5.86 1.40 -7.93
CA TYR A 12 5.52 1.35 -6.51
C TYR A 12 4.02 1.24 -6.28
N SER A 13 3.65 0.72 -5.11
CA SER A 13 2.25 0.56 -4.70
C SER A 13 1.68 1.85 -4.10
N TYR A 14 0.35 1.96 -4.02
CA TYR A 14 -0.30 3.03 -3.27
C TYR A 14 0.11 3.06 -1.80
N CYS A 15 0.50 1.94 -1.19
CA CYS A 15 1.00 1.93 0.18
C CYS A 15 2.48 2.35 0.32
N GLY A 16 3.23 2.46 -0.79
CA GLY A 16 4.63 2.92 -0.80
C GLY A 16 5.69 1.81 -0.91
N ILE A 17 5.29 0.56 -1.13
CA ILE A 17 6.22 -0.56 -1.39
C ILE A 17 6.72 -0.48 -2.84
N THR A 18 8.03 -0.66 -3.04
CA THR A 18 8.64 -0.72 -4.36
C THR A 18 8.33 -2.04 -5.07
N CYS A 19 7.26 -2.05 -5.85
CA CYS A 19 6.79 -3.20 -6.61
C CYS A 19 7.82 -3.76 -7.60
N SER A 20 8.71 -2.94 -8.17
CA SER A 20 9.77 -3.43 -9.07
C SER A 20 10.69 -4.47 -8.44
N PHE A 21 10.77 -4.55 -7.12
CA PHE A 21 11.56 -5.55 -6.39
C PHE A 21 10.70 -6.64 -5.72
N CYS A 22 9.37 -6.58 -5.85
CA CYS A 22 8.46 -7.52 -5.21
C CYS A 22 8.47 -8.88 -5.92
N LYS A 23 8.88 -9.94 -5.21
CA LYS A 23 8.90 -11.30 -5.77
C LYS A 23 7.52 -11.78 -6.24
N ALA A 24 6.45 -11.44 -5.51
CA ALA A 24 5.10 -11.83 -5.92
C ALA A 24 4.69 -11.22 -7.27
N LEU A 25 5.03 -9.94 -7.52
CA LEU A 25 4.77 -9.32 -8.81
C LEU A 25 5.67 -9.92 -9.90
N LEU A 26 6.97 -10.05 -9.62
CA LEU A 26 7.96 -10.58 -10.58
C LEU A 26 7.68 -12.04 -11.01
N GLN A 27 7.06 -12.83 -10.14
CA GLN A 27 6.69 -14.22 -10.41
C GLN A 27 5.28 -14.37 -11.00
N GLY A 28 4.52 -13.28 -11.18
CA GLY A 28 3.15 -13.31 -11.69
C GLY A 28 2.10 -13.75 -10.66
N ASN A 29 2.45 -13.83 -9.37
CA ASN A 29 1.53 -14.16 -8.27
C ASN A 29 0.73 -12.94 -7.76
N CYS A 30 1.01 -11.74 -8.28
CA CYS A 30 0.31 -10.51 -7.95
C CYS A 30 0.07 -9.70 -9.22
N ASN A 31 -1.17 -9.25 -9.44
CA ASN A 31 -1.57 -8.45 -10.62
C ASN A 31 -1.29 -6.94 -10.48
N GLY A 32 -0.56 -6.54 -9.43
CA GLY A 32 -0.30 -5.14 -9.12
C GLY A 32 -1.46 -4.43 -8.42
N CYS A 33 -1.21 -3.22 -7.93
CA CYS A 33 -2.15 -2.53 -7.04
C CYS A 33 -3.45 -2.08 -7.71
N ASP A 34 -3.43 -1.79 -9.00
CA ASP A 34 -4.63 -1.33 -9.71
C ASP A 34 -5.71 -2.42 -9.77
N PHE A 35 -5.30 -3.69 -9.82
CA PHE A 35 -6.22 -4.82 -9.72
C PHE A 35 -6.99 -4.82 -8.39
N HIS A 36 -6.38 -4.25 -7.34
CA HIS A 36 -6.96 -4.16 -6.00
C HIS A 36 -7.50 -2.76 -5.66
N ALA A 37 -7.59 -1.83 -6.63
CA ALA A 37 -7.95 -0.44 -6.36
C ALA A 37 -9.34 -0.29 -5.69
N ASN A 38 -10.26 -1.21 -5.97
CA ASN A 38 -11.61 -1.22 -5.43
C ASN A 38 -11.75 -1.99 -4.10
N SER A 39 -10.72 -2.71 -3.65
CA SER A 39 -10.75 -3.52 -2.41
C SER A 39 -9.72 -3.09 -1.37
N CYS A 40 -8.60 -2.51 -1.78
CA CYS A 40 -7.54 -2.05 -0.89
C CYS A 40 -7.83 -0.66 -0.31
N GLU A 41 -7.96 -0.57 1.02
CA GLU A 41 -8.25 0.71 1.69
C GLU A 41 -7.12 1.74 1.52
N TYR A 42 -5.86 1.31 1.40
CA TYR A 42 -4.75 2.23 1.09
C TYR A 42 -4.90 2.83 -0.33
N ALA A 43 -5.29 2.00 -1.31
CA ALA A 43 -5.50 2.45 -2.68
C ALA A 43 -6.68 3.44 -2.76
N LYS A 44 -7.83 3.07 -2.19
CA LYS A 44 -9.00 3.96 -2.09
C LYS A 44 -8.66 5.29 -1.42
N CYS A 45 -7.90 5.25 -0.32
CA CYS A 45 -7.51 6.45 0.39
C CYS A 45 -6.62 7.37 -0.45
N CYS A 46 -5.60 6.82 -1.13
CA CYS A 46 -4.72 7.59 -2.01
C CYS A 46 -5.48 8.21 -3.18
N LEU A 47 -6.30 7.42 -3.88
CA LEU A 47 -7.10 7.87 -5.01
C LEU A 47 -8.06 9.00 -4.62
N ARG A 48 -8.78 8.84 -3.49
CA ARG A 48 -9.69 9.88 -2.96
C ARG A 48 -8.95 11.17 -2.59
N ARG A 49 -7.74 11.07 -2.06
CA ARG A 49 -6.92 12.23 -1.65
C ARG A 49 -6.06 12.81 -2.79
N GLY A 50 -6.08 12.21 -3.98
CA GLY A 50 -5.22 12.61 -5.10
C GLY A 50 -3.72 12.40 -4.83
N LEU A 51 -3.36 11.45 -3.97
CA LEU A 51 -1.97 11.11 -3.64
C LEU A 51 -1.46 9.98 -4.54
N ARG A 52 -0.19 10.03 -4.94
CA ARG A 52 0.43 8.94 -5.70
C ARG A 52 0.69 7.72 -4.82
N CYS A 53 1.08 7.94 -3.57
CA CYS A 53 1.19 6.89 -2.55
C CYS A 53 1.10 7.47 -1.13
N CYS A 54 0.96 6.56 -0.15
CA CYS A 54 0.84 6.89 1.26
C CYS A 54 2.02 7.69 1.81
N LEU A 55 3.21 7.56 1.23
CA LEU A 55 4.41 8.28 1.66
C LEU A 55 4.36 9.78 1.34
N GLU A 56 3.45 10.24 0.47
CA GLU A 56 3.20 11.67 0.23
C GLU A 56 2.22 12.29 1.24
N CYS A 57 1.57 11.46 2.05
CA CYS A 57 0.61 11.94 3.02
C CYS A 57 1.33 12.61 4.20
N LYS A 58 1.00 13.88 4.47
CA LYS A 58 1.54 14.64 5.62
C LYS A 58 1.23 13.99 6.97
N GLU A 59 0.15 13.21 7.04
CA GLU A 59 -0.24 12.46 8.24
C GLU A 59 0.44 11.10 8.33
N PHE A 60 1.21 10.65 7.34
CA PHE A 60 1.88 9.34 7.39
C PHE A 60 2.89 9.29 8.55
N PRO A 61 2.92 8.21 9.36
CA PRO A 61 1.94 7.13 9.39
C PRO A 61 0.64 7.57 10.08
N CYS A 62 -0.49 7.38 9.40
CA CYS A 62 -1.81 7.76 9.92
C CYS A 62 -2.54 6.56 10.53
N LYS A 63 -3.75 6.79 11.08
CA LYS A 63 -4.60 5.76 11.71
C LYS A 63 -4.73 4.46 10.91
N LEU A 64 -4.88 4.53 9.58
CA LEU A 64 -4.97 3.35 8.71
C LEU A 64 -3.69 2.48 8.71
N HIS A 65 -2.52 3.09 8.97
CA HIS A 65 -1.27 2.35 9.11
C HIS A 65 -1.12 1.74 10.50
N GLU A 66 -1.62 2.43 11.53
CA GLU A 66 -1.58 1.97 12.92
C GLU A 66 -2.57 0.82 13.17
N GLU A 67 -3.79 0.94 12.68
CA GLU A 67 -4.86 -0.04 12.91
C GLU A 67 -4.89 -1.12 11.82
N GLY A 68 -4.51 -0.78 10.59
CA GLY A 68 -4.74 -1.65 9.43
C GLY A 68 -6.21 -1.62 8.98
N PHE A 69 -6.58 -2.59 8.16
CA PHE A 69 -7.98 -2.80 7.76
C PHE A 69 -8.25 -4.29 7.53
N VAL A 70 -9.50 -4.69 7.68
CA VAL A 70 -9.90 -6.09 7.47
C VAL A 70 -9.85 -6.43 5.98
N TRP A 71 -9.10 -7.48 5.63
CA TRP A 71 -9.05 -8.06 4.30
C TRP A 71 -9.52 -9.51 4.36
N SER A 72 -10.42 -9.87 3.46
CA SER A 72 -10.92 -11.24 3.31
C SER A 72 -10.59 -11.77 1.91
N SER A 73 -10.05 -12.97 1.84
CA SER A 73 -9.91 -13.73 0.59
C SER A 73 -10.23 -15.20 0.84
N GLU A 74 -10.59 -15.92 -0.22
CA GLU A 74 -10.91 -17.34 -0.14
C GLU A 74 -9.69 -18.18 0.30
N ASP A 75 -8.49 -17.81 -0.14
CA ASP A 75 -7.27 -18.62 0.08
C ASP A 75 -6.66 -18.47 1.47
N ILE A 76 -6.71 -17.27 2.06
CA ILE A 76 -6.04 -16.95 3.34
C ILE A 76 -7.03 -16.63 4.46
N GLY A 77 -8.33 -16.63 4.17
CA GLY A 77 -9.38 -16.22 5.08
C GLY A 77 -9.37 -14.70 5.35
N THR A 78 -9.84 -14.34 6.54
CA THR A 78 -9.93 -12.96 7.00
C THR A 78 -8.74 -12.61 7.90
N LEU A 79 -8.07 -11.51 7.58
CA LEU A 79 -6.96 -10.98 8.35
C LEU A 79 -7.09 -9.47 8.54
N ASN A 80 -6.35 -8.93 9.50
CA ASN A 80 -6.14 -7.49 9.59
C ASN A 80 -4.88 -7.11 8.81
N TRP A 81 -5.05 -6.45 7.66
CA TRP A 81 -3.98 -6.13 6.74
C TRP A 81 -3.22 -4.87 7.19
N LYS A 82 -1.94 -5.04 7.48
CA LYS A 82 -1.00 -3.96 7.81
C LYS A 82 0.24 -4.09 6.94
N VAL A 83 0.54 -3.02 6.20
CA VAL A 83 1.66 -3.01 5.25
C VAL A 83 3.01 -2.89 5.94
N TYR A 84 3.08 -2.06 6.98
CA TYR A 84 4.32 -1.78 7.70
C TYR A 84 4.27 -2.34 9.12
N SER A 85 5.43 -2.79 9.60
CA SER A 85 5.57 -3.24 10.98
C SER A 85 5.52 -2.07 11.96
N GLU A 86 5.14 -2.33 13.21
CA GLU A 86 5.17 -1.31 14.27
C GLU A 86 6.56 -0.69 14.45
N ALA A 87 7.62 -1.51 14.32
CA ALA A 87 8.99 -1.04 14.39
C ALA A 87 9.28 0.00 13.29
N PHE A 88 8.82 -0.26 12.06
CA PHE A 88 8.99 0.68 10.94
C PHE A 88 8.17 1.97 11.17
N LEU A 89 6.91 1.85 11.58
CA LEU A 89 6.05 3.01 11.85
C LEU A 89 6.60 3.91 12.98
N ARG A 90 7.32 3.35 13.95
CA ARG A 90 7.97 4.13 15.02
C ARG A 90 9.10 5.02 14.53
N ILE A 91 9.77 4.69 13.42
CA ILE A 91 10.85 5.52 12.86
C ILE A 91 10.27 6.86 12.38
N PHE A 92 9.23 6.81 11.55
CA PHE A 92 8.57 8.01 10.99
C PHE A 92 7.81 8.85 12.03
N ARG A 93 7.48 8.29 13.19
CA ARG A 93 6.86 9.04 14.29
C ARG A 93 7.85 9.92 15.05
N LYS A 94 9.14 9.56 15.06
CA LYS A 94 10.19 10.35 15.74
C LYS A 94 10.66 11.56 14.93
N GLU A 95 10.37 11.58 13.63
CA GLU A 95 10.78 12.65 12.70
C GLU A 95 9.73 13.76 12.56
N LYS A 96 8.66 13.74 13.37
CA LYS A 96 7.66 14.81 13.50
C LYS A 96 7.71 15.41 14.88
#